data_AF-W4QCP7-F1
#
_entry.id   AF-W4QCP7-F1
#
_cell.length_a   1.000
_cell.length_b   1.000
_cell.length_c   1.000
_cell.angle_alpha   90.00
_cell.angle_beta   90.00
_cell.angle_gamma   90.00
#
_symmetry.space_group_name_H-M   'P 1'
#
loop_
_entity.id
_entity.type
_entity.pdbx_description
1 polymer ?
#
loop_
_entity_poly.entity_id
_entity_poly.type
_entity_poly.pdbx_seq_one_letter_code
_entity_poly.pdbx_strand_id
1 'polypeptide(L)'
;MRENLFYNAHHSPIGAFASFTLGFKGAKGGLGLELDKPANENVYIGLESRETGYYEALPFFGDNAEDLARFALGNDETIGGDQLIRHFADDEIKRELKLGTDTWKA
;
A
#
# COMPACT_ATOMS: atom_id res chain seq x y z
N MET A 1 -8.91 0.13 -24.60
CA MET A 1 -8.35 -0.66 -23.48
C MET A 1 -7.96 0.35 -22.41
N ARG A 2 -8.51 0.32 -21.19
CA ARG A 2 -8.02 1.19 -20.12
C ARG A 2 -6.64 0.68 -19.73
N GLU A 3 -5.64 1.56 -19.68
CA GLU A 3 -4.32 1.17 -19.16
C GLU A 3 -4.44 0.79 -17.69
N ASN A 4 -3.85 -0.34 -17.30
CA ASN A 4 -3.77 -0.72 -15.90
C ASN A 4 -2.77 0.21 -15.20
N LEU A 5 -3.22 1.01 -14.24
CA LEU A 5 -2.39 1.95 -13.49
C LEU A 5 -1.59 1.27 -12.36
N PHE A 6 -2.02 0.07 -11.92
CA PHE A 6 -1.50 -0.61 -10.74
C PHE A 6 -0.42 -1.64 -11.11
N TYR A 7 0.79 -1.15 -11.34
CA TYR A 7 2.01 -1.95 -11.52
C TYR A 7 3.15 -1.35 -10.72
N ASN A 8 4.06 -2.20 -10.24
CA ASN A 8 5.22 -1.72 -9.50
C ASN A 8 6.19 -0.96 -10.42
N ALA A 9 6.74 0.12 -9.88
CA ALA A 9 7.87 0.84 -10.45
C ALA A 9 8.94 1.06 -9.38
N HIS A 10 10.19 1.22 -9.83
CA HIS A 10 11.32 1.55 -8.98
C HIS A 10 11.42 3.06 -8.80
N HIS A 11 11.62 3.49 -7.56
CA HIS A 11 12.01 4.86 -7.21
C HIS A 11 13.37 4.76 -6.51
N SER A 12 14.43 4.78 -7.30
CA SER A 12 15.76 4.36 -6.88
C SER A 12 16.78 5.49 -6.93
N PRO A 13 17.60 5.68 -5.89
CA PRO A 13 18.82 6.48 -5.99
C PRO A 13 19.87 5.77 -6.88
N ILE A 14 20.73 6.56 -7.52
CA ILE A 14 21.80 6.03 -8.37
C ILE A 14 22.91 5.42 -7.51
N GLY A 15 23.31 4.18 -7.79
CA GLY A 15 24.49 3.53 -7.21
C GLY A 15 24.33 2.96 -5.80
N ALA A 16 23.13 3.01 -5.19
CA ALA A 16 22.92 2.53 -3.82
C ALA A 16 22.34 1.11 -3.72
N PHE A 17 22.07 0.46 -4.87
CA PHE A 17 21.36 -0.83 -4.94
C PHE A 17 20.11 -0.89 -4.04
N ALA A 18 19.30 0.18 -4.09
CA ALA A 18 18.11 0.35 -3.27
C ALA A 18 16.93 0.87 -4.11
N SER A 19 15.71 0.62 -3.66
CA SER A 19 14.48 1.08 -4.32
C SER A 19 13.37 1.28 -3.32
N PHE A 20 12.66 2.41 -3.40
CA PHE A 20 11.29 2.46 -2.90
C PHE A 20 10.36 1.94 -4.00
N THR A 21 10.00 0.66 -3.92
CA THR A 21 9.15 0.02 -4.93
C THR A 21 7.69 0.24 -4.58
N LEU A 22 6.90 0.79 -5.51
CA LEU A 22 5.50 1.12 -5.26
C LEU A 22 4.66 1.02 -6.55
N GLY A 23 3.36 0.76 -6.40
CA GLY A 23 2.36 0.89 -7.46
C GLY A 23 1.47 -0.35 -7.65
N PHE A 24 1.96 -1.55 -7.34
CA PHE A 24 1.11 -2.74 -7.29
C PHE A 24 0.34 -2.79 -5.96
N LYS A 25 -0.89 -3.29 -5.99
CA LYS A 25 -1.77 -3.32 -4.81
C LYS A 25 -1.34 -4.34 -3.76
N GLY A 26 -1.70 -4.06 -2.51
CA GLY A 26 -1.38 -4.93 -1.38
C GLY A 26 0.04 -4.74 -0.88
N ALA A 27 0.47 -5.63 0.03
CA ALA A 27 1.83 -5.70 0.56
C ALA A 27 2.84 -6.21 -0.50
N LYS A 28 3.02 -5.45 -1.58
CA LYS A 28 3.82 -5.81 -2.76
C LYS A 28 4.83 -4.73 -3.15
N GLY A 29 4.94 -3.68 -2.35
CA GLY A 29 5.93 -2.61 -2.48
C GLY A 29 6.93 -2.62 -1.32
N GLY A 30 7.40 -1.44 -0.94
CA GLY A 30 8.22 -1.20 0.25
C GLY A 30 9.64 -0.74 -0.05
N LEU A 31 10.45 -0.67 1.00
CA LEU A 31 11.82 -0.17 0.96
C LEU A 31 12.78 -1.35 0.73
N GLY A 32 13.18 -1.58 -0.51
CA GLY A 32 14.17 -2.58 -0.86
C GLY A 32 15.59 -2.05 -0.72
N LEU A 33 16.43 -2.74 0.05
CA LEU A 33 17.87 -2.53 0.13
C LEU A 33 18.59 -3.83 -0.22
N GLU A 34 19.36 -3.82 -1.32
CA GLU A 34 20.09 -4.98 -1.85
C GLU A 34 19.19 -6.19 -2.17
N LEU A 35 17.91 -5.93 -2.48
CA LEU A 35 16.94 -6.96 -2.88
C LEU A 35 16.79 -7.00 -4.41
N ASP A 36 16.67 -8.21 -4.95
CA ASP A 36 16.34 -8.49 -6.36
C ASP A 36 14.83 -8.56 -6.64
N LYS A 37 14.01 -8.28 -5.63
CA LYS A 37 12.55 -8.37 -5.65
C LYS A 37 11.92 -7.24 -4.83
N PRO A 38 10.61 -6.96 -4.96
CA PRO A 38 9.91 -6.08 -4.05
C PRO A 38 10.04 -6.54 -2.59
N ALA A 39 10.10 -5.58 -1.65
CA ALA A 39 10.21 -5.88 -0.22
C ALA A 39 8.98 -6.61 0.33
N ASN A 40 7.82 -6.50 -0.35
CA ASN A 40 6.52 -7.05 0.06
C ASN A 40 6.08 -6.55 1.44
N GLU A 41 6.30 -5.27 1.68
CA GLU A 41 5.91 -4.60 2.93
C GLU A 41 4.60 -3.84 2.75
N ASN A 42 3.89 -3.65 3.87
CA ASN A 42 2.74 -2.75 3.93
C ASN A 42 3.21 -1.29 3.89
N VAL A 43 2.68 -0.52 2.94
CA VAL A 43 2.93 0.92 2.81
C VAL A 43 1.61 1.66 3.04
N TYR A 44 1.56 2.48 4.08
CA TYR A 44 0.38 3.27 4.44
C TYR A 44 0.57 4.72 4.01
N ILE A 45 -0.23 5.17 3.04
CA ILE A 45 -0.28 6.56 2.59
C ILE A 45 -1.75 6.95 2.56
N GLY A 46 -2.20 7.79 3.48
CA GLY A 46 -3.60 8.13 3.62
C GLY A 46 -3.85 9.41 4.41
N LEU A 47 -5.12 9.76 4.53
CA LEU A 47 -5.63 10.90 5.27
C LEU A 47 -6.88 10.51 6.06
N GLU A 48 -7.21 11.28 7.09
CA GLU A 48 -8.46 11.11 7.83
C GLU A 48 -9.65 11.44 6.92
N SER A 49 -10.68 10.59 6.94
CA SER A 49 -11.89 10.87 6.17
C SER A 49 -12.57 12.15 6.65
N ARG A 50 -13.37 12.75 5.77
CA ARG A 50 -14.27 13.85 6.15
C ARG A 50 -15.34 13.38 7.14
N GLU A 51 -15.66 12.10 7.12
CA GLU A 51 -16.49 11.44 8.13
C GLU A 51 -15.58 10.98 9.27
N THR A 52 -15.95 11.34 10.50
CA THR A 52 -15.15 10.99 11.68
C THR A 52 -15.13 9.48 11.91
N GLY A 53 -13.96 8.92 12.21
CA GLY A 53 -13.84 7.55 12.69
C GLY A 53 -13.16 6.56 11.73
N TYR A 54 -12.68 7.00 10.57
CA TYR A 54 -11.83 6.17 9.70
C TYR A 54 -10.87 7.01 8.84
N TYR A 55 -9.88 6.33 8.27
CA TYR A 55 -8.87 6.89 7.37
C TYR A 55 -9.02 6.26 5.99
N GLU A 56 -8.74 7.06 4.96
CA GLU A 56 -8.69 6.60 3.57
C GLU A 56 -7.24 6.60 3.11
N ALA A 57 -6.82 5.51 2.50
CA ALA A 57 -5.43 5.29 2.12
C ALA A 57 -5.30 4.63 0.74
N LEU A 58 -4.16 4.86 0.09
CA LEU A 58 -3.80 4.18 -1.15
C LEU A 58 -3.63 2.67 -0.90
N PRO A 59 -3.99 1.81 -1.88
CA PRO A 59 -4.09 0.36 -1.69
C PRO A 59 -2.75 -0.37 -1.74
N PHE A 60 -1.74 0.10 -0.99
CA PHE A 60 -0.39 -0.47 -0.94
C PHE A 60 -0.10 -1.26 0.35
N PHE A 61 -1.16 -1.71 1.01
CA PHE A 61 -1.10 -2.61 2.16
C PHE A 61 -2.10 -3.75 1.99
N GLY A 62 -1.80 -4.91 2.58
CA GLY A 62 -2.68 -6.08 2.56
C GLY A 62 -3.68 -6.09 3.72
N ASP A 63 -4.62 -7.02 3.67
CA ASP A 63 -5.52 -7.28 4.80
C ASP A 63 -4.74 -7.93 5.95
N ASN A 64 -4.47 -7.15 7.00
CA ASN A 64 -3.84 -7.65 8.23
C ASN A 64 -4.79 -8.50 9.08
N ALA A 65 -6.07 -8.63 8.69
CA ALA A 65 -7.08 -9.36 9.46
C ALA A 65 -6.78 -10.87 9.54
N GLU A 66 -6.28 -11.47 8.46
CA GLU A 66 -5.89 -12.89 8.48
C GLU A 66 -4.66 -13.15 9.35
N ASP A 67 -3.68 -12.25 9.35
CA ASP A 67 -2.48 -12.40 10.15
C ASP A 67 -2.77 -12.19 11.65
N LEU A 68 -3.57 -11.18 12.02
CA LEU A 68 -4.02 -11.02 13.41
C LEU A 68 -4.80 -12.23 13.92
N ALA A 69 -5.69 -12.79 13.11
CA ALA A 69 -6.48 -13.97 13.48
C ALA A 69 -5.62 -15.21 13.76
N ARG A 70 -4.48 -15.34 13.07
CA ARG A 70 -3.50 -16.43 13.29
C ARG A 70 -2.71 -16.27 14.57
N PHE A 71 -2.44 -15.04 15.00
CA PHE A 71 -1.75 -14.75 16.26
C PHE A 71 -2.68 -14.75 17.48
N ALA A 72 -3.98 -14.52 17.30
CA ALA A 72 -4.99 -14.47 18.37
C ALA A 72 -5.48 -15.86 18.87
N LEU A 73 -4.65 -16.92 18.73
CA LEU A 73 -4.89 -18.20 19.42
C LEU A 73 -4.77 -18.00 20.94
N GLY A 74 -5.82 -17.48 21.57
CA GLY A 74 -5.92 -17.31 23.03
C GLY A 74 -6.63 -16.06 23.54
N ASN A 75 -6.98 -15.08 22.69
CA ASN A 75 -7.73 -13.88 23.10
C ASN A 75 -9.01 -13.74 22.27
N ASP A 76 -10.15 -14.15 22.84
CA ASP A 76 -11.49 -14.08 22.24
C ASP A 76 -12.02 -12.65 21.98
N GLU A 77 -11.29 -11.60 22.38
CA GLU A 77 -11.78 -10.22 22.33
C GLU A 77 -11.32 -9.39 21.13
N THR A 78 -10.55 -9.93 20.18
CA THR A 78 -9.83 -9.09 19.20
C THR A 78 -9.97 -9.45 17.74
N ILE A 79 -11.18 -9.75 17.23
CA ILE A 79 -11.36 -9.79 15.76
C ILE A 79 -12.75 -9.28 15.38
N GLY A 80 -12.91 -7.95 15.29
CA GLY A 80 -14.18 -7.38 14.81
C GLY A 80 -14.29 -5.86 14.95
N GLY A 81 -13.18 -5.12 14.92
CA GLY A 81 -13.25 -3.67 14.78
C GLY A 81 -13.55 -3.29 13.33
N ASP A 82 -14.42 -2.30 13.11
CA ASP A 82 -14.53 -1.63 11.82
C ASP A 82 -13.13 -1.29 11.31
N GLN A 83 -12.85 -1.60 10.05
CA GLN A 83 -11.52 -1.40 9.46
C GLN A 83 -11.21 0.10 9.48
N LEU A 84 -10.36 0.51 10.43
CA LEU A 84 -10.02 1.91 10.71
C LEU A 84 -9.37 2.58 9.50
N ILE A 85 -8.67 1.81 8.66
CA ILE A 85 -8.02 2.29 7.44
C ILE A 85 -8.67 1.56 6.26
N ARG A 86 -9.25 2.33 5.35
CA ARG A 86 -9.94 1.85 4.15
C ARG A 86 -9.17 2.27 2.90
N HIS A 87 -9.27 1.48 1.85
CA HIS A 87 -8.70 1.86 0.55
C HIS A 87 -9.55 2.92 -0.13
N PHE A 88 -8.90 3.88 -0.80
CA PHE A 88 -9.57 4.66 -1.86
C PHE A 88 -10.08 3.72 -2.95
N ALA A 89 -11.21 4.07 -3.58
CA ALA A 89 -11.74 3.28 -4.67
C ALA A 89 -10.82 3.38 -5.90
N ASP A 90 -10.68 2.28 -6.64
CA ASP A 90 -9.75 2.19 -7.78
C ASP A 90 -10.00 3.26 -8.86
N ASP A 91 -11.26 3.63 -9.05
CA ASP A 91 -11.71 4.59 -10.04
C ASP A 91 -11.50 6.06 -9.63
N GLU A 92 -11.25 6.30 -8.34
CA GLU A 92 -10.86 7.61 -7.81
C GLU A 92 -9.35 7.85 -7.97
N ILE A 93 -8.57 6.77 -8.04
CA ILE A 93 -7.11 6.84 -8.12
C ILE A 93 -6.64 7.15 -9.54
N LYS A 94 -5.83 8.20 -9.67
CA LYS A 94 -5.11 8.56 -10.89
C LYS A 94 -3.61 8.47 -10.64
N ARG A 95 -2.88 7.95 -11.63
CA ARG A 95 -1.42 7.86 -11.61
C ARG A 95 -0.81 8.60 -12.80
N GLU A 96 0.23 9.38 -12.55
CA GLU A 96 1.07 10.02 -13.56
C GLU A 96 2.53 9.61 -13.34
N LEU A 97 2.98 8.60 -14.09
CA LEU A 97 4.36 8.10 -14.03
C LEU A 97 5.21 8.74 -15.14
N LYS A 98 6.36 9.30 -14.75
CA LYS A 98 7.43 9.80 -15.61
C LYS A 98 8.78 9.30 -15.11
N LEU A 99 9.85 9.58 -15.86
CA LEU A 99 11.19 9.07 -15.58
C LEU A 99 11.73 9.42 -14.17
N GLY A 100 11.42 10.61 -13.65
CA GLY A 100 11.91 11.09 -12.35
C GLY A 100 10.82 11.42 -11.34
N THR A 101 9.55 11.20 -11.70
CA THR A 101 8.41 11.52 -10.85
C THR A 101 7.32 10.49 -11.05
N ASP A 102 6.74 9.98 -9.98
CA ASP A 102 5.52 9.18 -10.00
C ASP A 102 4.54 9.81 -9.01
N THR A 103 3.33 10.08 -9.46
CA THR A 103 2.32 10.82 -8.68
C THR A 103 1.03 10.04 -8.64
N TRP A 104 0.52 9.83 -7.43
CA TRP A 104 -0.80 9.28 -7.15
C TRP A 104 -1.71 10.37 -6.61
N LYS A 105 -2.95 10.41 -7.09
CA LYS A 105 -4.01 11.31 -6.62
C LYS A 105 -5.26 10.49 -6.41
N ALA A 106 -5.90 10.66 -5.26
CA ALA A 106 -7.20 10.12 -4.90
C ALA A 106 -8.00 11.27 -4.27
#